data_AF-A0A377LU73-F1
#
_entry.id   AF-A0A377LU73-F1
#
_cell.length_a   1.000
_cell.length_b   1.000
_cell.length_c   1.000
_cell.angle_alpha   90.00
_cell.angle_beta   90.00
_cell.angle_gamma   90.00
#
_symmetry.space_group_name_H-M   'P 1'
#
loop_
_entity.id
_entity.type
_entity.pdbx_description
1 polymer ?
#
loop_
_entity_poly.entity_id
_entity_poly.type
_entity_poly.pdbx_seq_one_letter_code
_entity_poly.pdbx_strand_id
1 'polypeptide(L)'
;MKEGVLTRIDLAWSRDQKEKVYVQDKLREQGAELWRWINDGAHIYVCGDANRMAKDVEQALLEVIAEFGGMDAEAADEFLSELRVERRYQRDVY
;
A
#
# COMPACT_ATOMS: atom_id res chain seq x y z
N MET A 1 -13.73 4.98 -19.10
CA MET A 1 -13.62 3.69 -18.37
C MET A 1 -14.96 2.99 -18.48
N LYS A 2 -15.00 1.66 -18.61
CA LYS A 2 -16.28 0.93 -18.51
C LYS A 2 -16.77 1.00 -17.06
N GLU A 3 -18.05 1.24 -16.86
CA GLU A 3 -18.66 1.27 -15.54
C GLU A 3 -18.42 -0.07 -14.81
N GLY A 4 -18.12 -0.01 -13.51
CA GLY A 4 -17.98 -1.19 -12.65
C GLY A 4 -16.63 -1.92 -12.69
N VAL A 5 -15.65 -1.51 -13.49
CA VAL A 5 -14.31 -2.15 -13.52
C VAL A 5 -13.40 -1.67 -12.38
N LEU A 6 -13.54 -0.41 -11.96
CA LEU A 6 -12.78 0.18 -10.86
C LEU A 6 -13.65 0.22 -9.60
N THR A 7 -13.40 -0.70 -8.67
CA THR A 7 -14.17 -0.84 -7.42
C THR A 7 -14.00 0.36 -6.50
N ARG A 8 -12.78 0.90 -6.41
CA ARG A 8 -12.42 1.98 -5.49
C ARG A 8 -11.26 2.80 -6.04
N ILE A 9 -11.24 4.09 -5.68
CA ILE A 9 -10.12 4.99 -5.94
C ILE A 9 -9.97 5.95 -4.76
N ASP A 10 -8.75 6.07 -4.24
CA ASP A 10 -8.37 7.07 -3.24
C ASP A 10 -7.37 8.04 -3.88
N LEU A 11 -7.56 9.34 -3.66
CA LEU A 11 -6.78 10.40 -4.30
C LEU A 11 -6.02 11.20 -3.24
N ALA A 12 -4.77 11.52 -3.54
CA ALA A 12 -3.89 12.29 -2.67
C ALA A 12 -3.38 13.54 -3.41
N TRP A 13 -3.94 14.70 -3.06
CA TRP A 13 -3.58 15.97 -3.68
C TRP A 13 -2.58 16.71 -2.80
N SER A 14 -1.29 16.63 -3.12
CA SER A 14 -0.23 17.22 -2.28
C SER A 14 -0.21 18.76 -2.24
N ARG A 15 -1.10 19.45 -2.96
CA ARG A 15 -1.08 20.91 -3.11
C ARG A 15 -2.44 21.61 -2.93
N ASP A 16 -3.52 20.87 -2.72
CA ASP A 16 -4.87 21.45 -2.60
C ASP A 16 -5.16 22.01 -1.20
N GLN A 17 -4.29 21.71 -0.24
CA GLN A 17 -4.38 22.13 1.14
C GLN A 17 -2.99 22.44 1.72
N LYS A 18 -2.96 23.04 2.91
CA LYS A 18 -1.71 23.39 3.61
C LYS A 18 -0.87 22.16 3.94
N GLU A 19 -1.52 21.09 4.40
CA GLU A 19 -0.86 19.84 4.74
C GLU A 19 -0.58 19.00 3.50
N LYS A 20 0.60 18.38 3.45
CA LYS A 20 0.97 17.51 2.34
C LYS A 20 0.31 16.15 2.54
N VAL A 21 -0.55 15.77 1.59
CA VAL A 21 -1.18 14.45 1.54
C VAL A 21 -0.62 13.70 0.34
N TYR A 22 -0.13 12.50 0.59
CA TYR A 22 0.44 11.58 -0.38
C TYR A 22 -0.27 10.22 -0.32
N VAL A 23 0.10 9.33 -1.23
CA VAL A 23 -0.54 8.01 -1.35
C VAL A 23 -0.32 7.14 -0.11
N GLN A 24 0.84 7.23 0.54
CA GLN A 24 1.13 6.52 1.78
C GLN A 24 0.19 6.92 2.93
N ASP A 25 -0.30 8.17 2.93
CA ASP A 25 -1.27 8.62 3.94
C ASP A 25 -2.64 7.98 3.69
N LYS A 26 -3.02 7.84 2.42
CA LYS A 26 -4.25 7.14 2.02
C LYS A 26 -4.19 5.64 2.29
N LEU A 27 -3.03 5.01 2.13
CA LEU A 27 -2.85 3.61 2.50
C LEU A 27 -3.09 3.37 3.99
N ARG A 28 -2.53 4.22 4.85
CA ARG A 28 -2.78 4.18 6.31
C ARG A 28 -4.24 4.41 6.65
N GLU A 29 -4.84 5.45 6.07
CA GLU A 29 -6.26 5.79 6.28
C GLU A 29 -7.19 4.63 5.90
N GLN A 30 -6.85 3.88 4.85
CA GLN A 30 -7.62 2.74 4.35
C GLN A 30 -7.10 1.37 4.84
N GLY A 31 -6.24 1.34 5.86
CA GLY A 31 -5.48 0.16 6.24
C GLY A 31 -6.33 -1.08 6.51
N ALA A 32 -7.47 -0.94 7.20
CA ALA A 32 -8.37 -2.06 7.48
C ALA A 32 -8.92 -2.74 6.21
N GLU A 33 -9.36 -1.94 5.23
CA GLU A 33 -9.91 -2.44 3.98
C GLU A 33 -8.80 -3.00 3.07
N LEU A 34 -7.64 -2.32 3.05
CA LEU A 34 -6.45 -2.81 2.35
C LEU A 34 -6.02 -4.18 2.89
N TRP A 35 -5.96 -4.34 4.21
CA TRP A 35 -5.64 -5.60 4.85
C TRP A 35 -6.65 -6.71 4.50
N ARG A 36 -7.95 -6.38 4.47
CA ARG A 36 -8.98 -7.32 4.02
C ARG A 36 -8.69 -7.81 2.60
N TRP A 37 -8.37 -6.92 1.66
CA TRP A 37 -8.03 -7.33 0.29
C TRP A 37 -6.75 -8.17 0.22
N ILE A 38 -5.75 -7.84 1.02
CA ILE A 38 -4.51 -8.63 1.12
C ILE A 38 -4.83 -10.05 1.59
N ASN A 39 -5.69 -10.23 2.60
CA ASN A 39 -6.14 -11.55 3.03
C ASN A 39 -6.98 -12.28 1.99
N ASP A 40 -7.77 -11.55 1.19
CA ASP A 40 -8.57 -12.10 0.09
C ASP A 40 -7.72 -12.49 -1.14
N GLY A 41 -6.37 -12.39 -1.06
CA GLY A 41 -5.47 -12.82 -2.13
C GLY A 41 -5.07 -11.71 -3.11
N ALA A 42 -5.27 -10.42 -2.77
CA ALA A 42 -4.96 -9.33 -3.68
C ALA A 42 -3.47 -9.27 -4.07
N HIS A 43 -3.24 -8.67 -5.24
CA HIS A 43 -1.91 -8.28 -5.73
C HIS A 43 -1.75 -6.77 -5.57
N ILE A 44 -0.58 -6.35 -5.09
CA ILE A 44 -0.15 -4.97 -4.85
C ILE A 44 0.89 -4.60 -5.90
N TYR A 45 0.68 -3.45 -6.54
CA TYR A 45 1.59 -2.90 -7.54
C TYR A 45 1.98 -1.47 -7.15
N VAL A 46 3.29 -1.18 -7.16
CA VAL A 46 3.83 0.17 -6.88
C VAL A 46 4.67 0.61 -8.06
N CYS A 47 4.37 1.79 -8.61
CA CYS A 47 5.09 2.36 -9.75
C CYS A 47 5.34 3.86 -9.55
N GLY A 48 6.53 4.35 -9.93
CA GLY A 48 6.91 5.76 -9.84
C GLY A 48 8.29 5.99 -9.24
N ASP A 49 8.45 7.09 -8.48
CA ASP A 49 9.75 7.50 -7.91
C ASP A 49 10.32 6.48 -6.92
N ALA A 50 11.51 5.95 -7.24
CA ALA A 50 12.21 4.98 -6.41
C ALA A 50 12.84 5.58 -5.15
N ASN A 51 13.16 6.87 -5.17
CA ASN A 51 14.00 7.49 -4.15
C ASN A 51 13.26 7.79 -2.85
N ARG A 52 12.00 8.24 -2.96
CA ARG A 52 11.15 8.65 -1.84
C ARG A 52 9.84 7.90 -1.83
N MET A 53 9.06 7.98 -2.92
CA MET A 53 7.68 7.45 -2.94
C MET A 53 7.64 5.95 -2.64
N ALA A 54 8.49 5.16 -3.32
CA ALA A 54 8.53 3.72 -3.13
C ALA A 54 8.82 3.30 -1.67
N LYS A 55 9.72 4.02 -1.00
CA LYS A 55 10.10 3.74 0.40
C LYS A 55 8.98 4.10 1.36
N ASP A 56 8.36 5.26 1.17
CA ASP A 56 7.26 5.73 2.02
C ASP A 56 6.01 4.84 1.89
N VAL A 57 5.73 4.34 0.67
CA VAL A 57 4.65 3.38 0.41
C VAL A 57 4.95 2.03 1.05
N GLU A 58 6.17 1.52 0.93
CA GLU A 58 6.57 0.25 1.56
C GLU A 58 6.43 0.32 3.08
N GLN A 59 6.88 1.42 3.69
CA GLN A 59 6.72 1.65 5.13
C GLN A 59 5.25 1.70 5.54
N ALA A 60 4.38 2.37 4.77
CA ALA A 60 2.94 2.38 5.05
C ALA A 60 2.30 1.00 4.93
N LEU A 61 2.74 0.17 3.98
CA LEU A 61 2.26 -1.21 3.86
C LEU A 61 2.67 -2.05 5.07
N LEU A 62 3.92 -1.93 5.54
CA LEU A 62 4.39 -2.63 6.75
C LEU A 62 3.58 -2.22 7.98
N GLU A 63 3.29 -0.93 8.14
CA GLU A 63 2.47 -0.42 9.24
C GLU A 63 1.04 -0.97 9.18
N VAL A 64 0.42 -1.01 7.99
CA VAL A 64 -0.92 -1.60 7.80
C VAL A 64 -0.91 -3.10 8.12
N ILE A 65 0.10 -3.85 7.66
CA ILE A 65 0.22 -5.29 7.92
C ILE A 65 0.39 -5.54 9.43
N ALA A 66 1.26 -4.78 10.10
CA ALA A 66 1.48 -4.89 11.53
C ALA A 66 0.19 -4.59 12.33
N GLU A 67 -0.45 -3.44 12.06
CA GLU A 67 -1.62 -2.97 12.79
C GLU A 67 -2.83 -3.90 12.60
N PHE A 68 -3.20 -4.19 11.35
CA PHE A 68 -4.44 -4.92 11.05
C PHE A 68 -4.24 -6.45 10.99
N GLY A 69 -3.02 -6.92 10.79
CA GLY A 69 -2.65 -8.33 10.88
C GLY A 69 -2.31 -8.80 12.29
N GLY A 70 -2.18 -7.89 13.27
CA GLY A 70 -1.78 -8.24 14.63
C GLY A 70 -0.36 -8.79 14.70
N MET A 71 0.52 -8.30 13.83
CA MET A 71 1.91 -8.71 13.68
C MET A 71 2.84 -7.67 14.32
N ASP A 72 3.98 -8.12 14.83
CA ASP A 72 5.06 -7.19 15.14
C ASP A 72 5.81 -6.78 13.85
N ALA A 73 6.82 -5.92 14.00
CA ALA A 73 7.56 -5.38 12.87
C ALA A 73 8.34 -6.45 12.08
N GLU A 74 8.85 -7.49 12.76
CA GLU A 74 9.62 -8.56 12.11
C GLU A 74 8.67 -9.46 11.31
N ALA A 75 7.56 -9.88 11.91
CA ALA A 75 6.55 -10.68 11.24
C ALA A 75 5.89 -9.93 10.05
N ALA A 76 5.69 -8.61 10.16
CA ALA A 76 5.17 -7.81 9.05
C ALA A 76 6.16 -7.72 7.87
N ASP A 77 7.47 -7.65 8.14
CA ASP A 77 8.51 -7.64 7.10
C ASP A 77 8.63 -9.01 6.41
N GLU A 78 8.58 -10.09 7.18
CA GLU A 78 8.53 -11.46 6.66
C GLU A 78 7.30 -11.66 5.77
N PHE A 79 6.12 -11.25 6.23
CA PHE A 79 4.88 -11.35 5.46
C PHE A 79 4.94 -10.56 4.15
N LEU A 80 5.43 -9.32 4.17
CA LEU A 80 5.59 -8.53 2.95
C LEU A 80 6.63 -9.16 1.99
N SER A 81 7.66 -9.80 2.53
CA SER A 81 8.66 -10.54 1.76
C SER A 81 8.06 -11.79 1.10
N GLU A 82 7.21 -12.54 1.80
CA GLU A 82 6.45 -13.66 1.25
C GLU A 82 5.57 -13.21 0.08
N LEU A 83 4.85 -12.08 0.21
CA LEU A 83 4.07 -11.52 -0.89
C LEU A 83 4.93 -11.23 -2.14
N ARG A 84 6.20 -10.83 -1.98
CA ARG A 84 7.14 -10.65 -3.12
C ARG A 84 7.47 -11.98 -3.77
N VAL A 85 7.77 -13.01 -2.99
CA VAL A 85 8.06 -14.36 -3.48
C VAL A 85 6.86 -14.94 -4.23
N GLU A 86 5.66 -14.71 -3.72
CA GLU A 86 4.38 -15.11 -4.35
C GLU A 86 4.00 -14.25 -5.57
N ARG A 87 4.79 -13.24 -5.93
CA ARG A 87 4.50 -12.24 -6.99
C ARG A 87 3.21 -11.45 -6.75
N ARG A 88 2.79 -11.35 -5.49
CA ARG A 88 1.65 -10.56 -5.02
C ARG A 88 2.05 -9.16 -4.55
N TYR A 89 3.33 -8.88 -4.38
CA TYR A 89 3.84 -7.51 -4.26
C TYR A 89 4.91 -7.26 -5.31
N GLN A 90 4.63 -6.35 -6.25
CA GLN A 90 5.51 -6.02 -7.38
C GLN A 90 5.76 -4.52 -7.46
N ARG A 91 6.99 -4.15 -7.83
CA ARG A 91 7.41 -2.74 -7.96
C ARG A 91 8.06 -2.49 -9.30
N ASP A 92 7.70 -1.39 -9.93
CA ASP A 92 8.35 -0.84 -11.14
C ASP A 92 8.68 0.63 -10.89
N VAL A 93 9.83 0.86 -10.25
CA VAL A 93 10.23 2.17 -9.72
C VAL A 93 11.58 2.60 -10.30
N TYR A 94 11.72 3.89 -10.60
CA TYR A 94 12.86 4.49 -11.30
C TYR A 94 13.36 5.79 -10.67
#